data_AF-A0A0F2C4V5-F1
#
_entry.id   AF-A0A0F2C4V5-F1
#
_cell.length_a   1.000
_cell.length_b   1.000
_cell.length_c   1.000
_cell.angle_alpha   90.00
_cell.angle_beta   90.00
_cell.angle_gamma   90.00
#
_symmetry.space_group_name_H-M   'P 1'
#
loop_
_entity.id
_entity.type
_entity.pdbx_description
1 polymer ?
#
loop_
_entity_poly.entity_id
_entity_poly.type
_entity_poly.pdbx_seq_one_letter_code
_entity_poly.pdbx_strand_id
1 'polypeptide(L)'
;MIRRVLAVMVASAVLLSAGIIGRADGLDQQRADAVAELRSLAFQAHGAAQRTDYLEGAVERAEQDTADRAAVLELRPAFLTELTALGTALEGAEGRVDTATHRASALSTQQTVLAEKVNPDTVLAATATIRALTERVGSETAGWEAAQAARNAGPAGPAWTTSGPDGYARVRAALDLVGGGGVGLYESSSCAGGNAPACANSNGYIKYRADIADWSEGRLNWAMAHELAHIHQFRVWGALNSSPSYGSMFGGDPEFLANCMAVVRGYPGSVGCNGDQQVWASGIWVGAVR
;
A
#
# COMPACT_ATOMS: atom_id res chain seq x y z
N MET A 1 43.20 82.38 76.73
CA MET A 1 42.27 81.23 76.76
C MET A 1 41.51 81.04 75.44
N ILE A 2 41.03 82.09 74.79
CA ILE A 2 40.24 82.04 73.53
C ILE A 2 40.89 81.22 72.39
N ARG A 3 42.20 81.37 72.15
CA ARG A 3 42.91 80.60 71.09
C ARG A 3 42.92 79.08 71.29
N ARG A 4 42.95 78.60 72.54
CA ARG A 4 42.93 77.15 72.85
C ARG A 4 41.53 76.57 72.66
N VAL A 5 40.48 77.33 73.02
CA VAL A 5 39.08 76.92 72.83
C VAL A 5 38.73 76.82 71.34
N LEU A 6 39.19 77.78 70.53
CA LEU A 6 39.03 77.75 69.07
C LEU A 6 39.74 76.55 68.42
N ALA A 7 40.97 76.24 68.83
CA ALA A 7 41.70 75.08 68.31
C ALA A 7 40.99 73.75 68.61
N VAL A 8 40.44 73.60 69.81
CA VAL A 8 39.68 72.40 70.21
C VAL A 8 38.37 72.29 69.43
N MET A 9 37.63 73.38 69.25
CA MET A 9 36.40 73.39 68.45
C MET A 9 36.64 72.99 66.99
N VAL A 10 37.71 73.52 66.37
CA VAL A 10 38.06 73.18 64.98
C VAL A 10 38.49 71.73 64.87
N ALA A 11 39.31 71.21 65.80
CA ALA A 11 39.71 69.81 65.80
C ALA A 11 38.50 68.86 65.98
N SER A 12 37.59 69.20 66.89
CA SER A 12 36.34 68.45 67.10
C SER A 12 35.43 68.48 65.87
N ALA A 13 35.29 69.63 65.22
CA ALA A 13 34.50 69.77 64.00
C ALA A 13 35.08 68.92 62.86
N VAL A 14 36.40 68.95 62.65
CA VAL A 14 37.08 68.14 61.62
C VAL A 14 36.93 66.64 61.89
N LEU A 15 37.08 66.20 63.15
CA LEU A 15 36.89 64.80 63.53
C LEU A 15 35.43 64.33 63.34
N LEU A 16 34.45 65.19 63.67
CA LEU A 16 33.03 64.93 63.41
C LEU A 16 32.72 64.87 61.92
N SER A 17 33.25 65.81 61.12
CA SER A 17 33.08 65.81 59.67
C SER A 17 33.70 64.57 59.03
N ALA A 18 34.91 64.17 59.44
CA ALA A 18 35.57 62.96 58.95
C ALA A 18 34.82 61.69 59.35
N GLY A 19 34.28 61.62 60.58
CA GLY A 19 33.44 60.51 61.03
C GLY A 19 32.12 60.40 60.27
N ILE A 20 31.48 61.54 59.95
CA ILE A 20 30.26 61.58 59.13
C ILE A 20 30.55 61.13 57.70
N ILE A 21 31.65 61.59 57.09
CA ILE A 21 32.06 61.17 55.74
C ILE A 21 32.36 59.67 55.72
N GLY A 22 33.17 59.15 56.66
CA GLY A 22 33.45 57.72 56.73
C GLY A 22 32.21 56.86 56.98
N ARG A 23 31.22 57.37 57.73
CA ARG A 23 29.94 56.68 57.92
C ARG A 23 29.10 56.72 56.64
N ALA A 24 29.08 57.85 55.93
CA ALA A 24 28.40 58.01 54.65
C ALA A 24 28.98 57.07 53.58
N ASP A 25 30.30 57.05 53.42
CA ASP A 25 31.00 56.14 52.52
C ASP A 25 30.71 54.68 52.87
N GLY A 26 30.75 54.32 54.16
CA GLY A 26 30.41 52.97 54.62
C GLY A 26 28.95 52.58 54.36
N LEU A 27 28.00 53.52 54.44
CA LEU A 27 26.59 53.29 54.08
C LEU A 27 26.41 53.17 52.56
N ASP A 28 27.10 53.97 51.78
CA ASP A 28 27.06 53.91 50.31
C ASP A 28 27.66 52.61 49.80
N GLN A 29 28.74 52.11 50.42
CA GLN A 29 29.32 50.81 50.11
C GLN A 29 28.35 49.66 50.45
N GLN A 30 27.76 49.67 51.65
CA GLN A 30 26.74 48.68 52.04
C GLN A 30 25.53 48.68 51.11
N ARG A 31 25.10 49.88 50.68
CA ARG A 31 24.02 50.03 49.71
C ARG A 31 24.42 49.45 48.35
N ALA A 32 25.63 49.69 47.89
CA ALA A 32 26.13 49.15 46.63
C ALA A 32 26.18 47.61 46.65
N ASP A 33 26.68 47.03 47.73
CA ASP A 33 26.76 45.58 47.93
C ASP A 33 25.35 44.96 47.98
N ALA A 34 24.42 45.55 48.73
CA ALA A 34 23.03 45.09 48.79
C ALA A 34 22.31 45.17 47.43
N VAL A 35 22.56 46.22 46.64
CA VAL A 35 22.01 46.33 45.27
C VAL A 35 22.61 45.29 44.34
N ALA A 36 23.91 44.99 44.46
CA ALA A 36 24.55 43.95 43.67
C ALA A 36 23.98 42.56 44.01
N GLU A 37 23.77 42.27 45.30
CA GLU A 37 23.16 41.02 45.77
C GLU A 37 21.71 40.88 45.27
N LEU A 38 20.89 41.92 45.40
CA LEU A 38 19.51 41.93 44.90
C LEU A 38 19.44 41.73 43.37
N ARG A 39 20.36 42.33 42.61
CA ARG A 39 20.47 42.11 41.15
C ARG A 39 20.84 40.67 40.82
N SER A 40 21.79 40.09 41.55
CA SER A 40 22.16 38.67 41.40
C SER A 40 20.98 37.74 41.70
N LEU A 41 20.27 37.98 42.81
CA LEU A 41 19.07 37.22 43.18
C LEU A 41 17.98 37.34 42.13
N ALA A 42 17.72 38.55 41.62
CA ALA A 42 16.73 38.77 40.56
C ALA A 42 17.10 38.00 39.27
N PHE A 43 18.38 37.99 38.89
CA PHE A 43 18.86 37.24 37.74
C PHE A 43 18.70 35.73 37.93
N GLN A 44 19.05 35.20 39.11
CA GLN A 44 18.88 33.78 39.45
C GLN A 44 17.40 33.39 39.45
N ALA A 45 16.53 34.22 40.03
CA ALA A 45 15.09 33.99 40.05
C ALA A 45 14.51 33.97 38.63
N HIS A 46 14.91 34.90 37.78
CA HIS A 46 14.48 34.93 36.38
C HIS A 46 14.95 33.68 35.61
N GLY A 47 16.20 33.28 35.79
CA GLY A 47 16.73 32.05 35.18
C GLY A 47 16.13 30.76 35.75
N ALA A 48 15.62 30.77 36.98
CA ALA A 48 14.84 29.66 37.53
C ALA A 48 13.45 29.60 36.89
N ALA A 49 12.75 30.75 36.79
CA ALA A 49 11.43 30.83 36.15
C ALA A 49 11.47 30.34 34.70
N GLN A 50 12.42 30.82 33.89
CA GLN A 50 12.57 30.36 32.49
C GLN A 50 12.80 28.85 32.36
N ARG A 51 13.55 28.25 33.30
CA ARG A 51 13.76 26.79 33.31
C ARG A 51 12.49 26.04 33.69
N THR A 52 11.73 26.54 34.65
CA THR A 52 10.43 25.98 35.02
C THR A 52 9.48 26.02 33.83
N ASP A 53 9.31 27.17 33.18
CA ASP A 53 8.43 27.31 32.00
C ASP A 53 8.83 26.35 30.87
N TYR A 54 10.15 26.20 30.62
CA TYR A 54 10.65 25.26 29.63
C TYR A 54 10.33 23.80 29.98
N LEU A 55 10.53 23.41 31.24
CA LEU A 55 10.27 22.05 31.70
C LEU A 55 8.78 21.72 31.69
N GLU A 56 7.92 22.66 32.09
CA GLU A 56 6.46 22.52 32.03
C GLU A 56 6.01 22.26 30.59
N GLY A 57 6.44 23.09 29.64
CA GLY A 57 6.13 22.87 28.23
C GLY A 57 6.76 21.59 27.65
N ALA A 58 7.87 21.09 28.20
CA ALA A 58 8.46 19.81 27.80
C ALA A 58 7.67 18.61 28.33
N VAL A 59 7.14 18.71 29.56
CA VAL A 59 6.27 17.70 30.17
C VAL A 59 4.94 17.62 29.42
N GLU A 60 4.29 18.76 29.15
CA GLU A 60 3.03 18.79 28.39
C GLU A 60 3.17 18.11 27.02
N ARG A 61 4.25 18.40 26.28
CA ARG A 61 4.54 17.73 25.00
C ARG A 61 4.73 16.22 25.16
N ALA A 62 5.45 15.79 26.20
CA ALA A 62 5.69 14.36 26.44
C ALA A 62 4.40 13.62 26.83
N GLU A 63 3.53 14.27 27.60
CA GLU A 63 2.20 13.74 27.94
C GLU A 63 1.31 13.63 26.70
N GLN A 64 1.32 14.64 25.84
CA GLN A 64 0.58 14.61 24.58
C GLN A 64 1.10 13.53 23.62
N ASP A 65 2.42 13.42 23.42
CA ASP A 65 3.03 12.35 22.61
C ASP A 65 2.67 10.95 23.15
N THR A 66 2.56 10.81 24.47
CA THR A 66 2.16 9.56 25.12
C THR A 66 0.69 9.25 24.85
N ALA A 67 -0.19 10.25 24.97
CA ALA A 67 -1.62 10.11 24.70
C ALA A 67 -1.89 9.77 23.22
N ASP A 68 -1.24 10.46 22.29
CA ASP A 68 -1.36 10.23 20.85
C ASP A 68 -0.93 8.80 20.47
N ARG A 69 0.19 8.34 21.05
CA ARG A 69 0.66 6.97 20.84
C ARG A 69 -0.28 5.93 21.43
N ALA A 70 -0.86 6.20 22.60
CA ALA A 70 -1.86 5.32 23.21
C ALA A 70 -3.10 5.20 22.31
N ALA A 71 -3.62 6.32 21.81
CA ALA A 71 -4.77 6.35 20.90
C ALA A 71 -4.51 5.55 19.60
N VAL A 72 -3.31 5.68 19.01
CA VAL A 72 -2.92 4.87 17.85
C VAL A 72 -2.89 3.37 18.19
N LEU A 73 -2.37 2.99 19.36
CA LEU A 73 -2.29 1.58 19.77
C LEU A 73 -3.66 0.96 20.04
N GLU A 74 -4.61 1.72 20.59
CA GLU A 74 -5.99 1.27 20.86
C GLU A 74 -6.73 0.83 19.59
N LEU A 75 -6.40 1.42 18.42
CA LEU A 75 -7.06 1.13 17.16
C LEU A 75 -6.46 -0.04 16.37
N ARG A 76 -5.20 -0.41 16.65
CA ARG A 76 -4.50 -1.50 15.93
C ARG A 76 -5.20 -2.87 16.00
N PRO A 77 -5.85 -3.28 17.11
CA PRO A 77 -6.60 -4.54 17.15
C PRO A 77 -7.74 -4.61 16.13
N ALA A 78 -8.45 -3.50 15.88
CA ALA A 78 -9.50 -3.45 14.86
C ALA A 78 -8.90 -3.61 13.45
N PHE A 79 -7.77 -2.94 13.18
CA PHE A 79 -7.03 -3.10 11.94
C PHE A 79 -6.58 -4.56 11.70
N LEU A 80 -6.07 -5.24 12.73
CA LEU A 80 -5.65 -6.65 12.64
C LEU A 80 -6.83 -7.60 12.38
N THR A 81 -8.00 -7.31 12.95
CA THR A 81 -9.24 -8.05 12.67
C THR A 81 -9.60 -7.96 11.18
N GLU A 82 -9.58 -6.75 10.61
CA GLU A 82 -9.87 -6.55 9.18
C GLU A 82 -8.81 -7.21 8.27
N LEU A 83 -7.52 -7.17 8.65
CA LEU A 83 -6.47 -7.89 7.90
C LEU A 83 -6.68 -9.40 7.89
N THR A 84 -7.13 -9.96 9.02
CA THR A 84 -7.45 -11.40 9.11
C THR A 84 -8.62 -11.74 8.19
N ALA A 85 -9.67 -10.90 8.19
CA ALA A 85 -10.82 -11.07 7.29
C ALA A 85 -10.41 -10.97 5.81
N LEU A 86 -9.53 -10.03 5.46
CA LEU A 86 -8.96 -9.93 4.12
C LEU A 86 -8.17 -11.19 3.75
N GLY A 87 -7.36 -11.73 4.67
CA GLY A 87 -6.64 -12.98 4.48
C GLY A 87 -7.55 -14.13 4.06
N THR A 88 -8.64 -14.34 4.82
CA THR A 88 -9.66 -15.35 4.50
C THR A 88 -10.30 -15.12 3.14
N ALA A 89 -10.62 -13.86 2.78
CA ALA A 89 -11.19 -13.53 1.47
C ALA A 89 -10.21 -13.83 0.32
N LEU A 90 -8.93 -13.51 0.50
CA LEU A 90 -7.88 -13.77 -0.48
C LEU A 90 -7.62 -15.27 -0.68
N GLU A 91 -7.70 -16.08 0.38
CA GLU A 91 -7.64 -17.54 0.30
C GLU A 91 -8.87 -18.11 -0.45
N GLY A 92 -10.07 -17.62 -0.14
CA GLY A 92 -11.29 -18.02 -0.84
C GLY A 92 -11.30 -17.67 -2.33
N ALA A 93 -10.58 -16.62 -2.71
CA ALA A 93 -10.42 -16.16 -4.09
C ALA A 93 -9.33 -16.88 -4.89
N GLU A 94 -8.53 -17.74 -4.24
CA GLU A 94 -7.38 -18.41 -4.89
C GLU A 94 -7.83 -19.26 -6.09
N GLY A 95 -7.14 -19.09 -7.22
CA GLY A 95 -7.49 -19.75 -8.49
C GLY A 95 -8.78 -19.25 -9.17
N ARG A 96 -9.52 -18.34 -8.52
CA ARG A 96 -10.79 -17.78 -9.02
C ARG A 96 -10.59 -16.36 -9.55
N VAL A 97 -9.96 -15.51 -8.75
CA VAL A 97 -9.76 -14.09 -9.03
C VAL A 97 -8.27 -13.75 -8.92
N ASP A 98 -7.78 -12.91 -9.83
CA ASP A 98 -6.43 -12.34 -9.69
C ASP A 98 -6.40 -11.32 -8.54
N THR A 99 -5.72 -11.69 -7.47
CA THR A 99 -5.64 -10.87 -6.25
C THR A 99 -4.32 -10.11 -6.10
N ALA A 100 -3.46 -10.07 -7.12
CA ALA A 100 -2.13 -9.46 -7.02
C ALA A 100 -2.20 -7.98 -6.58
N THR A 101 -3.07 -7.19 -7.21
CA THR A 101 -3.27 -5.77 -6.88
C THR A 101 -3.86 -5.57 -5.48
N HIS A 102 -4.78 -6.45 -5.06
CA HIS A 102 -5.37 -6.40 -3.72
C HIS A 102 -4.31 -6.64 -2.64
N ARG A 103 -3.43 -7.63 -2.86
CA ARG A 103 -2.30 -7.94 -1.96
C ARG A 103 -1.30 -6.79 -1.89
N ALA A 104 -0.94 -6.18 -3.02
CA ALA A 104 -0.06 -5.02 -3.05
C ALA A 104 -0.65 -3.82 -2.28
N SER A 105 -1.94 -3.53 -2.47
CA SER A 105 -2.63 -2.45 -1.76
C SER A 105 -2.70 -2.72 -0.25
N ALA A 106 -2.98 -3.96 0.16
CA ALA A 106 -3.00 -4.35 1.57
C ALA A 106 -1.62 -4.23 2.24
N LEU A 107 -0.54 -4.57 1.52
CA LEU A 107 0.84 -4.39 2.01
C LEU A 107 1.19 -2.90 2.18
N SER A 108 0.83 -2.06 1.22
CA SER A 108 1.01 -0.61 1.33
C SER A 108 0.27 -0.04 2.56
N THR A 109 -0.97 -0.46 2.78
CA THR A 109 -1.77 -0.02 3.93
C THR A 109 -1.17 -0.50 5.27
N GLN A 110 -0.63 -1.72 5.32
CA GLN A 110 0.10 -2.22 6.49
C GLN A 110 1.33 -1.36 6.82
N GLN A 111 2.11 -0.97 5.81
CA GLN A 111 3.27 -0.10 6.00
C GLN A 111 2.87 1.27 6.57
N THR A 112 1.76 1.84 6.13
CA THR A 112 1.21 3.08 6.68
C THR A 112 0.90 2.95 8.18
N VAL A 113 0.21 1.87 8.59
CA VAL A 113 -0.13 1.65 10.02
C VAL A 113 1.12 1.34 10.87
N LEU A 114 2.11 0.64 10.31
CA LEU A 114 3.38 0.37 10.99
C LEU A 114 4.17 1.66 11.25
N ALA A 115 4.14 2.60 10.31
CA ALA A 115 4.83 3.89 10.42
C ALA A 115 4.11 4.89 11.34
N GLU A 116 2.79 4.75 11.52
CA GLU A 116 1.97 5.68 12.31
C GLU A 116 2.24 5.57 13.81
N LYS A 117 2.43 6.72 14.45
CA LYS A 117 2.77 6.87 15.88
C LYS A 117 1.96 7.94 16.61
N VAL A 118 1.29 8.82 15.87
CA VAL A 118 0.71 10.05 16.42
C VAL A 118 -0.76 10.19 16.04
N ASN A 119 -1.11 9.94 14.78
CA ASN A 119 -2.46 10.22 14.30
C ASN A 119 -3.35 8.95 14.29
N PRO A 120 -4.34 8.83 15.20
CA PRO A 120 -5.27 7.69 15.21
C PRO A 120 -6.16 7.63 13.97
N ASP A 121 -6.47 8.76 13.32
CA ASP A 121 -7.32 8.80 12.13
C ASP A 121 -6.67 8.08 10.94
N THR A 122 -5.33 8.07 10.88
CA THR A 122 -4.59 7.27 9.88
C THR A 122 -4.89 5.78 10.04
N VAL A 123 -4.96 5.26 11.28
CA VAL A 123 -5.29 3.85 11.54
C VAL A 123 -6.75 3.54 11.22
N LEU A 124 -7.67 4.46 11.54
CA LEU A 124 -9.08 4.33 11.14
C LEU A 124 -9.26 4.28 9.63
N ALA A 125 -8.62 5.18 8.88
CA ALA A 125 -8.67 5.22 7.43
C ALA A 125 -8.05 3.96 6.79
N ALA A 126 -6.93 3.49 7.35
CA ALA A 126 -6.30 2.24 6.93
C ALA A 126 -7.22 1.02 7.18
N THR A 127 -7.90 1.00 8.33
CA THR A 127 -8.90 -0.04 8.67
C THR A 127 -10.05 -0.06 7.67
N ALA A 128 -10.61 1.09 7.34
CA ALA A 128 -11.65 1.21 6.32
C ALA A 128 -11.17 0.77 4.93
N THR A 129 -9.91 1.06 4.59
CA THR A 129 -9.30 0.63 3.32
C THR A 129 -9.18 -0.89 3.23
N ILE A 130 -8.73 -1.57 4.30
CA ILE A 130 -8.67 -3.03 4.32
C ILE A 130 -10.07 -3.64 4.19
N ARG A 131 -11.06 -3.10 4.91
CA ARG A 131 -12.46 -3.55 4.78
C ARG A 131 -12.97 -3.43 3.35
N ALA A 132 -12.73 -2.30 2.68
CA ALA A 132 -13.13 -2.10 1.29
C ALA A 132 -12.44 -3.08 0.34
N LEU A 133 -11.16 -3.43 0.59
CA LEU A 133 -10.46 -4.47 -0.18
C LEU A 133 -11.11 -5.84 0.04
N THR A 134 -11.49 -6.19 1.27
CA THR A 134 -12.18 -7.44 1.59
C THR A 134 -13.51 -7.54 0.85
N GLU A 135 -14.33 -6.49 0.90
CA GLU A 135 -15.62 -6.44 0.19
C GLU A 135 -15.44 -6.57 -1.32
N ARG A 136 -14.41 -5.93 -1.88
CA ARG A 136 -14.10 -6.00 -3.30
C ARG A 136 -13.71 -7.41 -3.75
N VAL A 137 -12.79 -8.06 -3.03
CA VAL A 137 -12.39 -9.45 -3.30
C VAL A 137 -13.60 -10.38 -3.18
N GLY A 138 -14.45 -10.19 -2.17
CA GLY A 138 -15.69 -10.95 -2.00
C GLY A 138 -16.65 -10.77 -3.18
N SER A 139 -16.86 -9.53 -3.64
CA SER A 139 -17.73 -9.24 -4.78
C SER A 139 -17.19 -9.82 -6.09
N GLU A 140 -15.89 -9.70 -6.34
CA GLU A 140 -15.25 -10.26 -7.53
C GLU A 140 -15.32 -11.80 -7.52
N THR A 141 -15.16 -12.43 -6.35
CA THR A 141 -15.29 -13.88 -6.19
C THR A 141 -16.73 -14.34 -6.40
N ALA A 142 -17.72 -13.66 -5.81
CA ALA A 142 -19.13 -13.97 -6.02
C ALA A 142 -19.54 -13.78 -7.50
N GLY A 143 -19.03 -12.73 -8.15
CA GLY A 143 -19.24 -12.50 -9.58
C GLY A 143 -18.64 -13.60 -10.45
N TRP A 144 -17.45 -14.10 -10.08
CA TRP A 144 -16.84 -15.26 -10.69
C TRP A 144 -17.69 -16.53 -10.50
N GLU A 145 -18.17 -16.79 -9.29
CA GLU A 145 -18.99 -17.99 -8.98
C GLU A 145 -20.31 -17.97 -9.75
N ALA A 146 -20.98 -16.81 -9.82
CA ALA A 146 -22.18 -16.63 -10.61
C ALA A 146 -21.91 -16.83 -12.12
N ALA A 147 -20.78 -16.32 -12.63
CA ALA A 147 -20.36 -16.55 -14.00
C ALA A 147 -20.06 -18.04 -14.26
N GLN A 148 -19.45 -18.75 -13.32
CA GLN A 148 -19.19 -20.19 -13.43
C GLN A 148 -20.47 -21.01 -13.40
N ALA A 149 -21.43 -20.67 -12.53
CA ALA A 149 -22.75 -21.31 -12.51
C ALA A 149 -23.49 -21.11 -13.84
N ALA A 150 -23.47 -19.91 -14.40
CA ALA A 150 -24.06 -19.60 -15.71
C ALA A 150 -23.31 -20.29 -16.87
N ARG A 151 -21.97 -20.45 -16.76
CA ARG A 151 -21.15 -21.15 -17.76
C ARG A 151 -21.31 -22.66 -17.69
N ASN A 152 -21.51 -23.26 -16.52
CA ASN A 152 -21.87 -24.67 -16.42
C ASN A 152 -23.24 -24.99 -17.05
N ALA A 153 -24.03 -23.98 -17.42
CA ALA A 153 -25.19 -24.08 -18.30
C ALA A 153 -24.87 -23.91 -19.80
N GLY A 154 -23.60 -24.11 -20.21
CA GLY A 154 -23.11 -24.08 -21.59
C GLY A 154 -23.86 -25.03 -22.55
N PRO A 155 -23.56 -25.01 -23.87
CA PRO A 155 -24.40 -25.64 -24.89
C PRO A 155 -24.59 -27.12 -24.56
N ALA A 156 -25.84 -27.53 -24.35
CA ALA A 156 -26.24 -28.85 -23.86
C ALA A 156 -25.32 -29.97 -24.39
N GLY A 157 -24.43 -30.49 -23.54
CA GLY A 157 -23.45 -31.50 -23.89
C GLY A 157 -22.49 -31.79 -22.74
N PRO A 158 -21.88 -32.99 -22.71
CA PRO A 158 -20.92 -33.36 -21.67
C PRO A 158 -19.62 -32.55 -21.80
N ALA A 159 -18.95 -32.28 -20.68
CA ALA A 159 -17.70 -31.51 -20.64
C ALA A 159 -16.54 -32.18 -21.44
N TRP A 160 -16.66 -33.49 -21.64
CA TRP A 160 -15.79 -34.35 -22.43
C TRP A 160 -16.61 -35.34 -23.25
N THR A 161 -15.98 -35.96 -24.25
CA THR A 161 -16.51 -37.15 -24.93
C THR A 161 -15.42 -38.18 -25.14
N THR A 162 -14.37 -37.80 -25.85
CA THR A 162 -13.31 -38.67 -26.36
C THR A 162 -12.08 -38.64 -25.46
N SER A 163 -11.77 -37.51 -24.81
CA SER A 163 -10.62 -37.44 -23.89
C SER A 163 -10.83 -38.20 -22.58
N GLY A 164 -12.09 -38.54 -22.28
CA GLY A 164 -12.49 -39.10 -20.99
C GLY A 164 -12.32 -38.11 -19.81
N PRO A 165 -12.68 -38.54 -18.59
CA PRO A 165 -12.63 -37.71 -17.40
C PRO A 165 -11.21 -37.27 -17.03
N ASP A 166 -10.22 -38.16 -17.17
CA ASP A 166 -8.83 -37.87 -16.83
C ASP A 166 -8.20 -36.89 -17.82
N GLY A 167 -8.47 -37.07 -19.13
CA GLY A 167 -8.02 -36.14 -20.16
C GLY A 167 -8.61 -34.74 -19.97
N TYR A 168 -9.91 -34.65 -19.65
CA TYR A 168 -10.55 -33.39 -19.31
C TYR A 168 -9.92 -32.74 -18.07
N ALA A 169 -9.74 -33.52 -16.99
CA ALA A 169 -9.14 -33.03 -15.76
C ALA A 169 -7.73 -32.47 -16.00
N ARG A 170 -6.96 -33.09 -16.90
CA ARG A 170 -5.64 -32.61 -17.29
C ARG A 170 -5.68 -31.27 -18.04
N VAL A 171 -6.56 -31.12 -19.04
CA VAL A 171 -6.73 -29.84 -19.76
C VAL A 171 -7.26 -28.76 -18.83
N ARG A 172 -8.19 -29.12 -17.94
CA ARG A 172 -8.73 -28.24 -16.90
C ARG A 172 -7.64 -27.74 -15.97
N ALA A 173 -6.80 -28.64 -15.45
CA ALA A 173 -5.69 -28.28 -14.56
C ALA A 173 -4.67 -27.37 -15.26
N ALA A 174 -4.38 -27.61 -16.54
CA ALA A 174 -3.54 -26.72 -17.33
C ALA A 174 -4.17 -25.33 -17.50
N LEU A 175 -5.48 -25.25 -17.74
CA LEU A 175 -6.18 -23.97 -17.84
C LEU A 175 -6.25 -23.25 -16.49
N ASP A 176 -6.41 -23.98 -15.38
CA ASP A 176 -6.38 -23.42 -14.02
C ASP A 176 -4.99 -22.82 -13.70
N LEU A 177 -3.94 -23.58 -14.00
CA LEU A 177 -2.54 -23.18 -13.79
C LEU A 177 -2.18 -21.86 -14.50
N VAL A 178 -2.70 -21.65 -15.71
CA VAL A 178 -2.45 -20.41 -16.47
C VAL A 178 -3.38 -19.26 -16.07
N GLY A 179 -4.21 -19.42 -15.02
CA GLY A 179 -5.12 -18.39 -14.49
C GLY A 179 -6.53 -18.39 -15.11
N GLY A 180 -6.93 -19.50 -15.74
CA GLY A 180 -8.21 -19.67 -16.42
C GLY A 180 -9.25 -20.45 -15.61
N GLY A 181 -9.09 -20.57 -14.28
CA GLY A 181 -10.02 -21.30 -13.40
C GLY A 181 -11.48 -20.91 -13.56
N GLY A 182 -11.73 -19.66 -13.93
CA GLY A 182 -13.06 -19.12 -14.22
C GLY A 182 -13.58 -19.29 -15.62
N VAL A 183 -12.85 -19.94 -16.52
CA VAL A 183 -13.25 -20.01 -17.93
C VAL A 183 -13.90 -21.37 -18.19
N GLY A 184 -15.10 -21.37 -18.75
CA GLY A 184 -15.78 -22.61 -19.14
C GLY A 184 -14.91 -23.40 -20.12
N LEU A 185 -14.87 -24.72 -19.99
CA LEU A 185 -14.04 -25.60 -20.81
C LEU A 185 -14.89 -26.73 -21.36
N TYR A 186 -14.83 -26.97 -22.67
CA TYR A 186 -15.61 -28.01 -23.33
C TYR A 186 -14.79 -28.74 -24.37
N GLU A 187 -14.92 -30.06 -24.40
CA GLU A 187 -14.39 -30.82 -25.53
C GLU A 187 -15.25 -30.58 -26.77
N SER A 188 -14.61 -30.36 -27.91
CA SER A 188 -15.27 -30.26 -29.21
C SER A 188 -14.36 -30.75 -30.32
N SER A 189 -14.95 -31.48 -31.27
CA SER A 189 -14.26 -31.89 -32.50
C SER A 189 -14.07 -30.75 -33.49
N SER A 190 -14.69 -29.59 -33.27
CA SER A 190 -14.59 -28.42 -34.14
C SER A 190 -14.35 -27.15 -33.34
N CYS A 191 -13.27 -26.46 -33.69
CA CYS A 191 -12.94 -25.15 -33.16
C CYS A 191 -13.01 -24.10 -34.27
N ALA A 192 -13.96 -23.16 -34.15
CA ALA A 192 -14.23 -22.10 -35.12
C ALA A 192 -14.34 -22.55 -36.60
N GLY A 193 -14.86 -23.76 -36.86
CA GLY A 193 -15.01 -24.30 -38.21
C GLY A 193 -13.73 -24.83 -38.85
N GLY A 194 -12.63 -24.94 -38.11
CA GLY A 194 -11.33 -25.42 -38.59
C GLY A 194 -10.71 -26.53 -37.72
N ASN A 195 -9.43 -26.80 -37.99
CA ASN A 195 -8.62 -27.84 -37.32
C ASN A 195 -7.81 -27.30 -36.13
N ALA A 196 -8.21 -26.15 -35.57
CA ALA A 196 -7.53 -25.58 -34.42
C ALA A 196 -7.62 -26.56 -33.22
N PRO A 197 -6.52 -26.74 -32.47
CA PRO A 197 -6.47 -27.67 -31.34
C PRO A 197 -7.32 -27.20 -30.15
N ALA A 198 -7.47 -25.89 -29.99
CA ALA A 198 -8.36 -25.25 -29.04
C ALA A 198 -8.85 -23.93 -29.64
N CYS A 199 -9.86 -23.33 -29.03
CA CYS A 199 -10.41 -22.04 -29.45
C CYS A 199 -11.21 -21.37 -28.33
N ALA A 200 -10.95 -20.10 -28.11
CA ALA A 200 -11.77 -19.25 -27.27
C ALA A 200 -13.04 -18.78 -27.99
N ASN A 201 -14.13 -18.66 -27.24
CA ASN A 201 -15.39 -18.10 -27.69
C ASN A 201 -15.65 -16.75 -27.00
N SER A 202 -16.22 -15.79 -27.75
CA SER A 202 -16.59 -14.47 -27.23
C SER A 202 -17.56 -14.51 -26.05
N ASN A 203 -18.32 -15.61 -25.89
CA ASN A 203 -19.19 -15.83 -24.73
C ASN A 203 -18.45 -16.30 -23.47
N GLY A 204 -17.11 -16.32 -23.47
CA GLY A 204 -16.31 -16.51 -22.27
C GLY A 204 -15.96 -17.95 -21.92
N TYR A 205 -15.86 -18.83 -22.92
CA TYR A 205 -15.44 -20.22 -22.74
C TYR A 205 -14.41 -20.66 -23.78
N ILE A 206 -13.68 -21.72 -23.48
CA ILE A 206 -12.69 -22.35 -24.35
C ILE A 206 -13.22 -23.73 -24.77
N LYS A 207 -13.10 -24.03 -26.05
CA LYS A 207 -13.25 -25.39 -26.58
C LYS A 207 -11.89 -25.99 -26.85
N TYR A 208 -11.79 -27.30 -26.70
CA TYR A 208 -10.56 -28.04 -26.97
C TYR A 208 -10.84 -29.35 -27.71
N ARG A 209 -9.90 -29.78 -28.54
CA ARG A 209 -9.95 -31.09 -29.21
C ARG A 209 -9.37 -32.16 -28.30
N ALA A 210 -9.97 -33.35 -28.31
CA ALA A 210 -9.63 -34.40 -27.35
C ALA A 210 -8.14 -34.81 -27.33
N ASP A 211 -7.46 -34.83 -28.47
CA ASP A 211 -6.05 -35.22 -28.61
C ASP A 211 -5.07 -34.28 -27.88
N ILE A 212 -5.47 -33.04 -27.58
CA ILE A 212 -4.57 -32.13 -26.85
C ILE A 212 -4.36 -32.59 -25.42
N ALA A 213 -5.28 -33.40 -24.89
CA ALA A 213 -5.15 -34.01 -23.57
C ALA A 213 -3.95 -34.97 -23.47
N ASP A 214 -3.31 -35.33 -24.59
CA ASP A 214 -2.09 -36.16 -24.64
C ASP A 214 -0.82 -35.35 -24.97
N TRP A 215 -0.91 -34.03 -25.13
CA TRP A 215 0.23 -33.19 -25.45
C TRP A 215 1.22 -33.10 -24.28
N SER A 216 2.46 -32.69 -24.54
CA SER A 216 3.41 -32.37 -23.46
C SER A 216 2.87 -31.23 -22.59
N GLU A 217 3.23 -31.20 -21.30
CA GLU A 217 2.75 -30.17 -20.37
C GLU A 217 3.03 -28.75 -20.86
N GLY A 218 4.26 -28.47 -21.33
CA GLY A 218 4.61 -27.15 -21.85
C GLY A 218 3.74 -26.72 -23.03
N ARG A 219 3.42 -27.66 -23.94
CA ARG A 219 2.57 -27.38 -25.10
C ARG A 219 1.10 -27.20 -24.69
N LEU A 220 0.62 -28.00 -23.75
CA LEU A 220 -0.75 -27.90 -23.24
C LEU A 220 -0.95 -26.58 -22.46
N ASN A 221 0.01 -26.21 -21.62
CA ASN A 221 -0.02 -24.95 -20.88
C ASN A 221 0.06 -23.74 -21.81
N TRP A 222 0.92 -23.78 -22.84
CA TRP A 222 0.92 -22.74 -23.88
C TRP A 222 -0.45 -22.62 -24.56
N ALA A 223 -1.05 -23.74 -24.97
CA ALA A 223 -2.36 -23.72 -25.64
C ALA A 223 -3.42 -23.09 -24.74
N MET A 224 -3.47 -23.45 -23.45
CA MET A 224 -4.43 -22.87 -22.51
C MET A 224 -4.17 -21.39 -22.24
N ALA A 225 -2.90 -20.98 -22.12
CA ALA A 225 -2.54 -19.57 -21.94
C ALA A 225 -2.90 -18.73 -23.18
N HIS A 226 -2.68 -19.29 -24.37
CA HIS A 226 -3.02 -18.68 -25.65
C HIS A 226 -4.53 -18.49 -25.81
N GLU A 227 -5.34 -19.53 -25.57
CA GLU A 227 -6.79 -19.39 -25.65
C GLU A 227 -7.35 -18.46 -24.57
N LEU A 228 -6.78 -18.48 -23.37
CA LEU A 228 -7.14 -17.54 -22.32
C LEU A 228 -6.82 -16.08 -22.73
N ALA A 229 -5.76 -15.86 -23.51
CA ALA A 229 -5.45 -14.54 -24.03
C ALA A 229 -6.55 -14.02 -24.95
N HIS A 230 -7.10 -14.87 -25.83
CA HIS A 230 -8.25 -14.50 -26.66
C HIS A 230 -9.48 -14.15 -25.82
N ILE A 231 -9.77 -14.86 -24.73
CA ILE A 231 -10.85 -14.47 -23.80
C ILE A 231 -10.66 -13.03 -23.28
N HIS A 232 -9.43 -12.64 -22.97
CA HIS A 232 -9.14 -11.27 -22.55
C HIS A 232 -9.22 -10.26 -23.69
N GLN A 233 -8.73 -10.61 -24.88
CA GLN A 233 -8.87 -9.77 -26.08
C GLN A 233 -10.35 -9.49 -26.41
N PHE A 234 -11.23 -10.48 -26.30
CA PHE A 234 -12.67 -10.28 -26.54
C PHE A 234 -13.31 -9.25 -25.61
N ARG A 235 -12.84 -9.14 -24.35
CA ARG A 235 -13.35 -8.14 -23.39
C ARG A 235 -13.00 -6.72 -23.78
N VAL A 236 -11.90 -6.53 -24.49
CA VAL A 236 -11.38 -5.21 -24.91
C VAL A 236 -11.43 -5.03 -26.43
N TRP A 237 -12.18 -5.86 -27.14
CA TRP A 237 -12.10 -5.97 -28.60
C TRP A 237 -12.25 -4.62 -29.33
N GLY A 238 -13.18 -3.77 -28.87
CA GLY A 238 -13.37 -2.44 -29.44
C GLY A 238 -12.15 -1.53 -29.26
N ALA A 239 -11.62 -1.45 -28.04
CA ALA A 239 -10.44 -0.66 -27.69
C ALA A 239 -9.15 -1.20 -28.32
N LEU A 240 -9.06 -2.52 -28.44
CA LEU A 240 -7.97 -3.22 -29.10
C LEU A 240 -7.90 -2.80 -30.57
N ASN A 241 -9.02 -2.89 -31.29
CA ASN A 241 -9.07 -2.58 -32.73
C ASN A 241 -8.97 -1.07 -33.04
N SER A 242 -9.26 -0.19 -32.07
CA SER A 242 -9.05 1.25 -32.22
C SER A 242 -7.61 1.70 -31.88
N SER A 243 -6.79 0.80 -31.32
CA SER A 243 -5.42 1.12 -30.89
C SER A 243 -4.43 1.18 -32.06
N PRO A 244 -3.78 2.33 -32.32
CA PRO A 244 -2.72 2.41 -33.33
C PRO A 244 -1.50 1.54 -32.96
N SER A 245 -1.22 1.39 -31.66
CA SER A 245 -0.13 0.55 -31.16
C SER A 245 -0.38 -0.93 -31.43
N TYR A 246 -1.63 -1.40 -31.35
CA TYR A 246 -1.96 -2.76 -31.74
C TYR A 246 -1.67 -3.02 -33.22
N GLY A 247 -2.07 -2.08 -34.08
CA GLY A 247 -1.78 -2.12 -35.52
C GLY A 247 -0.29 -2.10 -35.84
N SER A 248 0.50 -1.24 -35.17
CA SER A 248 1.93 -1.10 -35.46
C SER A 248 2.80 -2.22 -34.86
N MET A 249 2.49 -2.69 -33.65
CA MET A 249 3.29 -3.70 -32.95
C MET A 249 2.92 -5.13 -33.34
N PHE A 250 1.66 -5.39 -33.68
CA PHE A 250 1.15 -6.74 -33.95
C PHE A 250 0.55 -6.88 -35.35
N GLY A 251 0.58 -5.83 -36.18
CA GLY A 251 -0.02 -5.87 -37.52
C GLY A 251 -1.55 -5.99 -37.51
N GLY A 252 -2.18 -5.78 -36.34
CA GLY A 252 -3.60 -6.09 -36.15
C GLY A 252 -3.92 -7.59 -36.02
N ASP A 253 -2.91 -8.45 -35.83
CA ASP A 253 -3.06 -9.90 -35.73
C ASP A 253 -3.36 -10.35 -34.27
N PRO A 254 -4.58 -10.86 -33.99
CA PRO A 254 -4.96 -11.28 -32.65
C PRO A 254 -4.27 -12.58 -32.23
N GLU A 255 -3.89 -13.45 -33.17
CA GLU A 255 -3.19 -14.72 -32.92
C GLU A 255 -1.75 -14.45 -32.50
N PHE A 256 -1.08 -13.52 -33.20
CA PHE A 256 0.26 -13.10 -32.82
C PHE A 256 0.26 -12.45 -31.44
N LEU A 257 -0.70 -11.55 -31.17
CA LEU A 257 -0.85 -10.95 -29.84
C LEU A 257 -1.14 -12.01 -28.76
N ALA A 258 -2.00 -13.00 -29.01
CA ALA A 258 -2.29 -14.07 -28.06
C ALA A 258 -1.05 -14.91 -27.72
N ASN A 259 -0.18 -15.18 -28.71
CA ASN A 259 1.12 -15.80 -28.47
C ASN A 259 2.03 -14.93 -27.59
N CYS A 260 2.07 -13.61 -27.83
CA CYS A 260 2.84 -12.68 -26.99
C CYS A 260 2.32 -12.66 -25.55
N MET A 261 1.00 -12.66 -25.39
CA MET A 261 0.34 -12.70 -24.09
C MET A 261 0.64 -14.01 -23.33
N ALA A 262 0.74 -15.15 -24.02
CA ALA A 262 1.16 -16.42 -23.42
C ALA A 262 2.63 -16.40 -22.97
N VAL A 263 3.52 -15.80 -23.77
CA VAL A 263 4.95 -15.60 -23.41
C VAL A 263 5.08 -14.79 -22.12
N VAL A 264 4.33 -13.69 -21.97
CA VAL A 264 4.32 -12.85 -20.76
C VAL A 264 3.92 -13.64 -19.51
N ARG A 265 3.09 -14.67 -19.64
CA ARG A 265 2.70 -15.55 -18.52
C ARG A 265 3.69 -16.70 -18.28
N GLY A 266 4.80 -16.76 -19.01
CA GLY A 266 5.82 -17.80 -18.86
C GLY A 266 5.54 -19.08 -19.64
N TYR A 267 4.59 -19.05 -20.59
CA TYR A 267 4.21 -20.20 -21.40
C TYR A 267 4.50 -19.93 -22.90
N PRO A 268 5.79 -19.89 -23.31
CA PRO A 268 6.14 -19.56 -24.69
C PRO A 268 5.74 -20.68 -25.65
N GLY A 269 5.20 -20.28 -26.80
CA GLY A 269 4.95 -21.16 -27.94
C GLY A 269 6.11 -21.15 -28.94
N SER A 270 5.82 -21.57 -30.18
CA SER A 270 6.77 -21.49 -31.29
C SER A 270 6.95 -20.09 -31.87
N VAL A 271 6.06 -19.15 -31.53
CA VAL A 271 6.09 -17.76 -32.00
C VAL A 271 6.60 -16.88 -30.87
N GLY A 272 7.71 -16.18 -31.13
CA GLY A 272 8.35 -15.26 -30.19
C GLY A 272 7.91 -13.81 -30.39
N CYS A 273 8.17 -12.98 -29.37
CA CYS A 273 7.90 -11.55 -29.40
C CYS A 273 9.00 -10.78 -28.67
N ASN A 274 9.23 -9.54 -29.08
CA ASN A 274 10.26 -8.69 -28.48
C ASN A 274 9.79 -8.06 -27.15
N GLY A 275 10.70 -7.38 -26.45
CA GLY A 275 10.42 -6.79 -25.13
C GLY A 275 9.27 -5.78 -25.14
N ASP A 276 9.21 -4.91 -26.15
CA ASP A 276 8.16 -3.88 -26.25
C ASP A 276 6.78 -4.50 -26.48
N GLN A 277 6.70 -5.54 -27.33
CA GLN A 277 5.49 -6.32 -27.56
C GLN A 277 5.03 -7.04 -26.28
N GLN A 278 5.95 -7.60 -25.50
CA GLN A 278 5.62 -8.25 -24.23
C GLN A 278 5.08 -7.25 -23.20
N VAL A 279 5.73 -6.10 -23.07
CA VAL A 279 5.27 -5.02 -22.17
C VAL A 279 3.86 -4.57 -22.55
N TRP A 280 3.62 -4.31 -23.83
CA TRP A 280 2.29 -3.91 -24.28
C TRP A 280 1.24 -5.02 -24.07
N ALA A 281 1.55 -6.26 -24.44
CA ALA A 281 0.66 -7.41 -24.29
C ALA A 281 0.29 -7.69 -22.82
N SER A 282 1.22 -7.44 -21.89
CA SER A 282 0.97 -7.53 -20.44
C SER A 282 -0.17 -6.62 -19.97
N GLY A 283 -0.35 -5.47 -20.62
CA GLY A 283 -1.38 -4.49 -20.30
C GLY A 283 -2.80 -5.02 -20.49
N ILE A 284 -3.01 -5.97 -21.41
CA ILE A 284 -4.32 -6.60 -21.63
C ILE A 284 -4.70 -7.52 -20.48
N TRP A 285 -3.74 -8.24 -19.90
CA TRP A 285 -3.98 -9.13 -18.77
C TRP A 285 -4.49 -8.37 -17.54
N VAL A 286 -3.92 -7.18 -17.29
CA VAL A 286 -4.24 -6.34 -16.12
C VAL A 286 -5.32 -5.28 -16.41
N GLY A 287 -5.91 -5.29 -17.61
CA GLY A 287 -6.97 -4.36 -17.99
C GLY A 287 -6.53 -2.89 -18.09
N ALA A 288 -5.27 -2.65 -18.42
CA ALA A 288 -4.71 -1.33 -18.72
C ALA A 288 -5.08 -0.84 -20.13
N VAL A 289 -5.44 -1.75 -21.03
CA VAL A 289 -6.01 -1.44 -22.35
C VAL A 289 -7.54 -1.38 -22.22
N ARG A 290 -8.15 -0.24 -22.51
CA ARG A 290 -9.61 0.02 -22.37
C ARG A 290 -10.12 0.97 -23.44
#